data_AF-A0A818PDW9-F1
#
_entry.id   AF-A0A818PDW9-F1
#
_cell.length_a   1.000
_cell.length_b   1.000
_cell.length_c   1.000
_cell.angle_alpha   90.00
_cell.angle_beta   90.00
_cell.angle_gamma   90.00
#
_symmetry.space_group_name_H-M   'P 1'
#
loop_
_entity.id
_entity.type
_entity.pdbx_description
1 polymer ?
#
loop_
_entity_poly.entity_id
_entity_poly.type
_entity_poly.pdbx_seq_one_letter_code
_entity_poly.pdbx_strand_id
1 'polypeptide(L)'
;MKSEDLQKVVALKHQNGDYPTKIFRDLNEVLSLPTIKRWCKMLDQTGSINLTAPPGPARAVRTEAAIKKVKNKLDQNKVSTRQLALQLGMSGM
;
A
#
# COMPACT_ATOMS: atom_id res chain seq x y z
N MET A 1 12.68 14.60 15.28
CA MET A 1 11.20 14.64 15.40
C MET A 1 10.68 13.22 15.34
N LYS A 2 9.69 12.87 16.16
CA LYS A 2 9.04 11.56 16.05
C LYS A 2 8.09 11.55 14.84
N SER A 3 7.79 10.38 14.30
CA SER A 3 6.91 10.23 13.12
C SER A 3 5.49 10.75 13.36
N GLU A 4 5.01 10.71 14.61
CA GLU A 4 3.72 11.27 15.02
C GLU A 4 3.70 12.81 14.94
N ASP A 5 4.81 13.46 15.24
CA ASP A 5 4.93 14.93 15.18
C ASP A 5 4.83 15.41 13.72
N LEU A 6 5.45 14.67 12.79
CA LEU A 6 5.40 14.99 11.36
C LEU A 6 3.98 14.85 10.79
N GLN A 7 3.23 13.83 11.21
CA GLN A 7 1.84 13.64 10.78
C GLN A 7 0.95 14.81 11.22
N LYS A 8 1.10 15.25 12.49
CA LYS A 8 0.35 16.41 13.02
C LYS A 8 0.68 17.69 12.25
N VAL A 9 1.97 17.92 11.95
CA VAL A 9 2.40 19.10 11.18
C VAL A 9 1.83 19.09 9.77
N VAL A 10 1.88 17.95 9.07
CA VAL A 10 1.30 17.82 7.71
C VAL A 10 -0.22 18.04 7.75
N ALA A 11 -0.91 17.44 8.73
CA ALA A 11 -2.35 17.58 8.87
C ALA A 11 -2.78 19.04 9.13
N LEU A 12 -2.07 19.73 10.02
CA LEU A 12 -2.36 21.12 10.35
C LEU A 12 -2.13 22.06 9.16
N LYS A 13 -1.02 21.89 8.43
CA LYS A 13 -0.75 22.68 7.22
C LYS A 13 -1.78 22.42 6.12
N HIS A 14 -2.17 21.16 5.92
CA HIS A 14 -3.21 20.80 4.94
C HIS A 14 -4.57 21.39 5.30
N GLN A 15 -4.96 21.36 6.59
CA GLN A 15 -6.19 22.02 7.08
C GLN A 15 -6.17 23.54 6.90
N ASN A 16 -4.99 24.16 7.01
CA ASN A 16 -4.82 25.58 6.72
C ASN A 16 -4.87 25.92 5.21
N GLY A 17 -5.08 24.92 4.34
CA GLY A 17 -5.18 25.10 2.90
C GLY A 17 -3.84 25.10 2.16
N ASP A 18 -2.75 24.68 2.80
CA ASP A 18 -1.45 24.59 2.14
C ASP A 18 -1.39 23.41 1.16
N TYR A 19 -0.90 23.65 -0.06
CA TYR A 19 -0.71 22.61 -1.05
C TYR A 19 0.46 21.67 -0.70
N PRO A 20 0.43 20.39 -1.13
CA PRO A 20 1.45 19.39 -0.81
C PRO A 20 2.90 19.80 -1.13
N THR A 21 3.09 20.59 -2.20
CA THR A 21 4.41 21.10 -2.60
C THR A 21 4.94 22.18 -1.67
N LYS A 22 4.05 23.00 -1.08
CA LYS A 22 4.42 23.99 -0.06
C LYS A 22 4.79 23.27 1.24
N ILE A 23 3.98 22.30 1.66
CA ILE A 23 4.26 21.46 2.84
C ILE A 23 5.61 20.74 2.70
N PHE A 24 5.94 20.23 1.51
CA PHE A 24 7.22 19.60 1.23
C PHE A 24 8.42 20.54 1.43
N ARG A 25 8.31 21.78 0.91
CA ARG A 25 9.35 22.80 1.09
C ARG A 25 9.49 23.21 2.55
N ASP A 26 8.37 23.41 3.25
CA ASP A 26 8.36 23.81 4.65
C ASP A 26 8.92 22.74 5.59
N LEU A 27 8.87 21.47 5.19
CA LEU A 27 9.45 20.35 5.91
C LEU A 27 10.92 20.08 5.55
N ASN A 28 11.58 20.95 4.78
CA ASN A 28 12.98 20.79 4.37
C ASN A 28 13.31 19.38 3.85
N GLU A 29 12.41 18.80 3.05
CA GLU A 29 12.58 17.47 2.43
C GLU A 29 12.71 16.29 3.41
N VAL A 30 12.39 16.49 4.70
CA VAL A 30 12.37 15.41 5.72
C VAL A 30 11.46 14.25 5.30
N LEU A 31 10.39 14.55 4.56
CA LEU A 31 9.49 13.58 3.95
C LEU A 31 9.52 13.73 2.44
N SER A 32 9.43 12.61 1.72
CA SER A 32 9.34 12.64 0.27
C SER A 32 8.00 13.22 -0.19
N LEU A 33 8.01 14.00 -1.28
CA LEU A 33 6.80 14.58 -1.87
C LEU A 33 5.67 13.56 -2.14
N PRO A 34 5.94 12.32 -2.61
CA PRO A 34 4.90 11.30 -2.76
C PRO A 34 4.23 10.92 -1.43
N THR A 35 4.99 10.90 -0.34
CA THR A 35 4.47 10.60 1.00
C THR A 35 3.50 11.68 1.46
N ILE A 36 3.89 12.95 1.29
CA ILE A 36 3.05 14.10 1.64
C ILE A 36 1.76 14.10 0.81
N LYS A 37 1.86 13.89 -0.51
CA LYS A 37 0.68 13.79 -1.40
C LYS A 37 -0.26 12.65 -0.96
N ARG A 38 0.29 11.49 -0.60
CA ARG A 38 -0.49 10.36 -0.10
C ARG A 38 -1.21 10.71 1.20
N TRP A 39 -0.53 11.39 2.13
CA TRP A 39 -1.12 11.79 3.41
C TRP A 39 -2.20 12.85 3.26
N CYS A 40 -1.99 13.87 2.42
CA CYS A 40 -3.03 14.85 2.08
C CYS A 40 -4.28 14.15 1.52
N LYS A 41 -4.10 13.24 0.56
CA LYS A 41 -5.22 12.45 0.01
C LYS A 41 -5.94 11.61 1.07
N MET A 42 -5.20 11.04 2.02
CA MET A 42 -5.81 10.29 3.13
C MET A 42 -6.58 11.21 4.07
N LEU A 43 -6.08 12.41 4.37
CA LEU A 43 -6.80 13.40 5.17
C LEU A 43 -8.11 13.81 4.48
N ASP A 44 -8.10 13.99 3.17
CA ASP A 44 -9.32 14.32 2.40
C ASP A 44 -10.36 13.18 2.43
N GLN A 45 -9.89 11.92 2.51
CA GLN A 45 -10.77 10.74 2.45
C GLN A 45 -11.27 10.27 3.82
N THR A 46 -10.40 10.26 4.82
CA THR A 46 -10.67 9.65 6.13
C THR A 46 -10.54 10.63 7.30
N GLY A 47 -10.09 11.86 7.07
CA GLY A 47 -9.87 12.86 8.13
C GLY A 47 -8.65 12.59 9.01
N SER A 48 -7.94 11.48 8.80
CA SER A 48 -6.74 11.10 9.56
C SER A 48 -5.69 10.38 8.70
N ILE A 49 -4.43 10.48 9.11
CA ILE A 49 -3.31 9.77 8.49
C ILE A 49 -3.12 8.43 9.22
N ASN A 50 -3.70 7.37 8.67
CA ASN A 50 -3.51 6.01 9.20
C ASN A 50 -2.33 5.32 8.49
N LEU A 51 -1.17 5.29 9.14
CA LEU A 51 0.01 4.58 8.61
C LEU A 51 -0.05 3.06 8.77
N THR A 52 -1.03 2.56 9.51
CA THR A 52 -1.39 1.15 9.50
C THR A 52 -1.79 0.79 8.08
N ALA A 53 -0.92 0.06 7.39
CA ALA A 53 -1.28 -0.47 6.09
C ALA A 53 -2.61 -1.24 6.26
N PRO A 54 -3.63 -0.99 5.42
CA PRO A 54 -4.70 -1.97 5.32
C PRO A 54 -4.02 -3.32 5.04
N PRO A 55 -4.47 -4.43 5.64
CA PRO A 55 -3.88 -5.73 5.36
C PRO A 55 -3.92 -5.90 3.84
N GLY A 56 -2.75 -5.77 3.21
CA GLY A 56 -2.62 -6.00 1.79
C GLY A 56 -3.05 -7.44 1.49
N PRO A 57 -3.37 -7.77 0.23
CA PRO A 57 -3.58 -9.17 -0.12
C PRO A 57 -2.40 -9.96 0.44
N ALA A 58 -2.72 -10.98 1.24
CA ALA A 58 -1.72 -11.80 1.90
C ALA A 58 -0.70 -12.19 0.82
N ARG A 59 0.56 -11.75 0.99
CA ARG A 59 1.62 -12.19 0.08
C ARG A 59 1.53 -13.70 0.08
N ALA A 60 1.24 -14.30 -1.07
CA ALA A 60 1.16 -15.75 -1.19
C ALA A 60 2.48 -16.30 -0.65
N VAL A 61 2.44 -16.82 0.58
CA VAL A 61 3.62 -17.36 1.22
C VAL A 61 4.01 -18.53 0.34
N ARG A 62 5.23 -18.50 -0.22
CA ARG A 62 5.79 -19.57 -1.04
C ARG A 62 6.12 -20.77 -0.15
N THR A 63 5.15 -21.27 0.60
CA THR A 63 5.29 -22.47 1.41
C THR A 63 5.40 -23.66 0.47
N GLU A 64 6.21 -24.64 0.86
CA GLU A 64 6.40 -25.86 0.09
C GLU A 64 5.07 -26.58 -0.16
N ALA A 65 4.16 -26.56 0.82
CA ALA A 65 2.82 -27.11 0.70
C ALA A 65 1.97 -26.41 -0.38
N ALA A 66 2.03 -25.07 -0.47
CA ALA A 66 1.33 -24.33 -1.52
C ALA A 66 1.90 -24.66 -2.90
N ILE A 67 3.23 -24.68 -3.05
CA ILE A 67 3.92 -25.02 -4.31
C ILE A 67 3.56 -26.43 -4.75
N LYS A 68 3.58 -27.41 -3.83
CA LYS A 68 3.24 -28.81 -4.11
C LYS A 68 1.78 -28.96 -4.56
N LYS A 69 0.85 -28.20 -3.95
CA LYS A 69 -0.55 -28.15 -4.38
C LYS A 69 -0.71 -27.57 -5.80
N VAL A 70 0.07 -26.55 -6.15
CA VAL A 70 0.06 -26.00 -7.53
C VAL A 70 0.60 -27.04 -8.52
N LYS A 71 1.74 -27.67 -8.22
CA LYS A 71 2.35 -28.69 -9.09
C LYS A 71 1.40 -29.87 -9.33
N ASN A 72 0.82 -30.42 -8.26
CA ASN A 72 -0.12 -31.53 -8.39
C ASN A 72 -1.36 -31.17 -9.24
N LYS A 73 -1.84 -29.93 -9.16
CA LYS A 73 -2.96 -29.45 -10.00
C LYS A 73 -2.58 -29.24 -11.47
N LEU A 74 -1.35 -28.81 -11.73
CA LEU A 74 -0.79 -28.67 -13.07
C LEU A 74 -0.62 -30.03 -13.75
N ASP A 75 -0.24 -31.05 -12.98
CA ASP A 75 -0.07 -32.42 -13.49
C ASP A 75 -1.41 -33.11 -13.74
N GLN A 76 -2.42 -32.87 -12.88
CA GLN A 76 -3.74 -33.54 -12.98
C GLN A 76 -4.64 -32.98 -14.07
N ASN A 77 -4.54 -31.70 -14.36
CA ASN A 77 -5.32 -31.06 -15.40
C ASN A 77 -4.35 -30.27 -16.26
N LYS A 78 -4.41 -30.40 -17.58
CA LYS A 78 -3.69 -29.54 -18.54
C LYS A 78 -4.24 -28.09 -18.48
N VAL A 79 -4.28 -27.48 -17.31
CA VAL A 79 -4.84 -26.16 -17.05
C VAL A 79 -3.85 -25.12 -17.53
N SER A 80 -4.34 -24.11 -18.23
CA SER A 80 -3.52 -22.96 -18.61
C SER A 80 -2.97 -22.25 -17.38
N THR A 81 -1.74 -21.74 -17.47
CA THR A 81 -1.05 -20.99 -16.42
C THR A 81 -1.90 -19.82 -15.88
N ARG A 82 -2.74 -19.24 -16.76
CA ARG A 82 -3.67 -18.14 -16.44
C ARG A 82 -4.80 -18.55 -15.50
N GLN A 83 -5.44 -19.69 -15.74
CA GLN A 83 -6.49 -20.23 -14.88
C GLN A 83 -5.94 -20.63 -13.49
N LEU A 84 -4.70 -21.14 -13.44
CA LEU A 84 -4.01 -21.42 -12.18
C LEU A 84 -3.70 -20.14 -11.40
N ALA A 85 -3.24 -19.08 -12.07
CA ALA A 85 -2.97 -17.80 -11.42
C ALA A 85 -4.23 -17.16 -10.82
N LEU A 86 -5.39 -17.29 -11.49
CA LEU A 86 -6.69 -16.87 -10.96
C LEU A 86 -7.11 -17.70 -9.74
N GLN A 87 -7.02 -19.03 -9.79
CA GLN A 87 -7.37 -19.89 -8.65
C GLN A 87 -6.48 -19.65 -7.42
N LEU A 88 -5.24 -19.23 -7.62
CA LEU A 88 -4.28 -18.97 -6.55
C LEU A 88 -4.30 -17.52 -6.07
N GLY A 89 -5.20 -16.68 -6.60
CA GLY A 89 -5.29 -15.26 -6.25
C GLY A 89 -4.02 -14.47 -6.58
N MET A 90 -3.19 -14.99 -7.50
CA MET A 90 -1.94 -14.35 -7.94
C MET A 90 -2.15 -13.40 -9.12
N SER A 91 -3.26 -13.55 -9.83
CA SER A 91 -3.72 -12.59 -10.84
C SER A 91 -4.85 -11.78 -10.23
N GLY A 92 -4.63 -10.47 -10.11
CA GLY A 92 -5.74 -9.53 -10.01
C GLY A 92 -6.53 -9.53 -11.31
N MET A 93 -7.84 -9.22 -11.22
CA MET A 93 -8.67 -8.93 -12.39
C MET A 93 -8.04 -7.86 -13.27
#